data_AF-G2J1J4-F1
#
_entry.id   AF-G2J1J4-F1
#
_cell.length_a   1.000
_cell.length_b   1.000
_cell.length_c   1.000
_cell.angle_alpha   90.00
_cell.angle_beta   90.00
_cell.angle_gamma   90.00
#
_symmetry.space_group_name_H-M   'P 1'
#
loop_
_entity.id
_entity.type
_entity.pdbx_description
1 polymer ?
#
loop_
_entity_poly.entity_id
_entity_poly.type
_entity_poly.pdbx_seq_one_letter_code
_entity_poly.pdbx_strand_id
1 'polypeptide(L)'
;MGPKTGTAGIVVSRSSFGQLGSFFPKAVSLISALSWFSINSVVATEALETIMKMGGFTSSLVVWISLAIILAAEIILAIFGHATIIAAEKWIAMILATLFAGLVYFVYPHADLAQHLLTDSRSASMSTWLVAMGVVCAFPIGWANFASDYSRYFPSETSWKKIALFAGGGQFVALTVCEIIGVLFAMAVGGNLGYDPVGQLDKFLPAWFMVPLLLAIIVGGIAANVPNGYTAGLGLLALRIPISRVASLGIIALFTLGFRVMTVFYGSFYSVYETFLGYMVFWTGPWAAIITVDYFMRKGRYNSADMMKWGQGDYWYNKGIFWPGLIAWLAGISVSVLFSNSPVFASPLMTKVLGWGDVGFEFGLLVPGLLYYFLAKNQYSFKAGCRVEAAVAGRSI
;
A
#
# COMPACT_ATOMS: atom_id res chain seq x y z
N MET A 1 7.35 13.91 -4.77
CA MET A 1 7.75 14.93 -3.77
C MET A 1 9.11 14.64 -3.17
N GLY A 2 9.43 13.39 -2.83
CA GLY A 2 10.71 12.98 -2.25
C GLY A 2 11.93 13.78 -2.70
N PRO A 3 12.30 13.84 -4.00
CA PRO A 3 13.51 14.54 -4.43
C PRO A 3 13.49 16.04 -4.15
N LYS A 4 12.30 16.66 -4.19
CA LYS A 4 12.13 18.11 -3.95
C LYS A 4 12.19 18.48 -2.48
N THR A 5 11.81 17.56 -1.59
CA THR A 5 11.71 17.84 -0.16
C THR A 5 12.84 17.20 0.65
N GLY A 6 13.50 16.16 0.13
CA GLY A 6 14.51 15.39 0.84
C GLY A 6 13.94 14.67 2.07
N THR A 7 12.61 14.47 2.16
CA THR A 7 11.96 13.89 3.34
C THR A 7 10.90 12.85 2.97
N ALA A 8 10.51 12.06 3.97
CA ALA A 8 9.51 11.00 3.87
C ALA A 8 8.14 11.55 3.42
N GLY A 9 7.36 10.75 2.69
CA GLY A 9 6.08 11.18 2.11
C GLY A 9 5.11 11.67 3.15
N ILE A 10 5.04 10.93 4.26
CA ILE A 10 4.17 11.28 5.37
C ILE A 10 4.61 12.53 6.15
N VAL A 11 5.89 12.93 6.04
CA VAL A 11 6.38 14.21 6.59
C VAL A 11 5.94 15.35 5.69
N VAL A 12 5.94 15.16 4.37
CA VAL A 12 5.44 16.15 3.39
C VAL A 12 3.96 16.46 3.62
N SER A 13 3.18 15.55 4.24
CA SER A 13 1.81 15.83 4.70
C SER A 13 1.69 17.08 5.58
N ARG A 14 2.77 17.54 6.24
CA ARG A 14 2.76 18.82 6.97
C ARG A 14 2.43 20.01 6.06
N SER A 15 2.80 19.94 4.78
CA SER A 15 2.47 20.98 3.81
C SER A 15 0.97 21.10 3.56
N SER A 16 0.26 19.98 3.46
CA SER A 16 -1.17 19.99 3.12
C SER A 16 -2.09 19.87 4.33
N PHE A 17 -1.60 19.54 5.52
CA PHE A 17 -2.41 19.37 6.73
C PHE A 17 -1.97 20.25 7.90
N GLY A 18 -0.80 20.88 7.80
CA GLY A 18 -0.14 21.58 8.90
C GLY A 18 0.65 20.64 9.81
N GLN A 19 1.51 21.25 10.64
CA GLN A 19 2.40 20.50 11.52
C GLN A 19 1.67 19.58 12.51
N LEU A 20 0.60 20.07 13.15
CA LEU A 20 -0.26 19.30 14.05
C LEU A 20 -1.35 18.54 13.28
N GLY A 21 -1.98 19.16 12.28
CA GLY A 21 -3.07 18.51 11.54
C GLY A 21 -2.61 17.26 10.77
N SER A 22 -1.33 17.19 10.38
CA SER A 22 -0.74 15.99 9.78
C SER A 22 -0.61 14.79 10.73
N PHE A 23 -0.89 14.94 12.03
CA PHE A 23 -0.89 13.83 12.99
C PHE A 23 -1.86 12.72 12.58
N PHE A 24 -3.07 13.06 12.14
CA PHE A 24 -4.09 12.07 11.77
C PHE A 24 -3.64 11.15 10.62
N PRO A 25 -3.26 11.65 9.43
CA PRO A 25 -2.78 10.78 8.36
C PRO A 25 -1.49 10.04 8.74
N LYS A 26 -0.63 10.61 9.60
CA LYS A 26 0.57 9.90 10.12
C LYS A 26 0.22 8.70 10.98
N ALA A 27 -0.76 8.83 11.87
CA ALA A 27 -1.19 7.73 12.72
C ALA A 27 -1.75 6.58 11.89
N VAL A 28 -2.61 6.88 10.92
CA VAL A 28 -3.17 5.86 10.01
C VAL A 28 -2.09 5.24 9.13
N SER A 29 -1.13 6.04 8.65
CA SER A 29 0.04 5.55 7.91
C SER A 29 0.93 4.60 8.72
N LEU A 30 1.08 4.83 10.03
CA LEU A 30 1.83 3.92 10.91
C LEU A 30 1.11 2.58 11.04
N ILE A 31 -0.21 2.60 11.31
CA ILE A 31 -1.03 1.38 11.36
C ILE A 31 -0.93 0.62 10.03
N SER A 32 -0.92 1.35 8.91
CA SER A 32 -0.76 0.76 7.57
C SER A 32 0.59 0.07 7.41
N ALA A 33 1.69 0.69 7.85
CA ALA A 33 3.01 0.07 7.80
C ALA A 33 3.11 -1.20 8.68
N LEU A 34 2.54 -1.16 9.88
CA LEU A 34 2.45 -2.32 10.77
C LEU A 34 1.62 -3.45 10.15
N SER A 35 0.52 -3.11 9.49
CA SER A 35 -0.38 -4.07 8.85
C SER A 35 0.25 -4.72 7.62
N TRP A 36 0.90 -3.93 6.76
CA TRP A 36 1.67 -4.47 5.62
C TRP A 36 2.79 -5.40 6.07
N PHE A 37 3.48 -5.04 7.17
CA PHE A 37 4.46 -5.93 7.78
C PHE A 37 3.81 -7.27 8.16
N SER A 38 2.73 -7.23 8.94
CA SER A 38 2.02 -8.44 9.38
C SER A 38 1.52 -9.30 8.22
N ILE A 39 0.92 -8.69 7.20
CA ILE A 39 0.36 -9.40 6.05
C ILE A 39 1.44 -10.19 5.33
N ASN A 40 2.56 -9.56 5.03
CA ASN A 40 3.68 -10.22 4.37
C ASN A 40 4.30 -11.33 5.25
N SER A 41 4.43 -11.09 6.56
CA SER A 41 4.92 -12.11 7.50
C SER A 41 4.00 -13.31 7.56
N VAL A 42 2.67 -13.10 7.49
CA VAL A 42 1.68 -14.18 7.49
C VAL A 42 1.73 -14.98 6.19
N VAL A 43 1.86 -14.35 5.02
CA VAL A 43 2.03 -15.06 3.74
C VAL A 43 3.28 -15.93 3.76
N ALA A 44 4.41 -15.38 4.25
CA ALA A 44 5.65 -16.15 4.41
C ALA A 44 5.48 -17.29 5.45
N THR A 45 4.70 -17.06 6.51
CA THR A 45 4.37 -18.09 7.52
C THR A 45 3.56 -19.23 6.92
N GLU A 46 2.54 -18.94 6.08
CA GLU A 46 1.72 -19.96 5.41
C GLU A 46 2.53 -20.76 4.39
N ALA A 47 3.45 -20.13 3.68
CA ALA A 47 4.39 -20.81 2.81
C ALA A 47 5.31 -21.76 3.59
N LEU A 48 5.85 -21.33 4.73
CA LEU A 48 6.70 -22.17 5.59
C LEU A 48 5.90 -23.30 6.26
N GLU A 49 4.69 -23.02 6.71
CA GLU A 49 3.75 -24.01 7.24
C GLU A 49 3.45 -25.09 6.21
N THR A 50 3.23 -24.72 4.94
CA THR A 50 3.02 -25.65 3.84
C THR A 50 4.24 -26.55 3.63
N ILE A 51 5.45 -25.99 3.60
CA ILE A 51 6.70 -26.77 3.51
C ILE A 51 6.83 -27.75 4.69
N MET A 52 6.56 -27.30 5.92
CA MET A 52 6.64 -28.17 7.10
C MET A 52 5.60 -29.31 7.05
N LYS A 53 4.38 -29.03 6.59
CA LYS A 53 3.34 -30.06 6.39
C LYS A 53 3.75 -31.10 5.34
N MET A 54 4.35 -30.67 4.23
CA MET A 54 4.92 -31.60 3.22
C MET A 54 6.02 -32.49 3.82
N GLY A 55 6.78 -31.98 4.79
CA GLY A 55 7.78 -32.74 5.54
C GLY A 55 7.21 -33.68 6.61
N GLY A 56 5.88 -33.77 6.75
CA GLY A 56 5.20 -34.65 7.70
C GLY A 56 4.86 -34.02 9.05
N PHE A 57 5.12 -32.72 9.25
CA PHE A 57 4.75 -32.02 10.48
C PHE A 57 3.31 -31.52 10.41
N THR A 58 2.39 -32.17 11.12
CA THR A 58 0.94 -31.88 11.07
C THR A 58 0.35 -31.37 12.39
N SER A 59 1.19 -31.10 13.39
CA SER A 59 0.75 -30.55 14.68
C SER A 59 0.17 -29.13 14.54
N SER A 60 -0.80 -28.79 15.39
CA SER A 60 -1.34 -27.42 15.49
C SER A 60 -0.29 -26.38 15.92
N LEU A 61 0.87 -26.81 16.44
CA LEU A 61 1.98 -25.93 16.78
C LEU A 61 2.77 -25.43 15.57
N VAL A 62 2.65 -26.09 14.41
CA VAL A 62 3.43 -25.78 13.20
C VAL A 62 3.21 -24.33 12.77
N VAL A 63 1.98 -23.82 12.83
CA VAL A 63 1.69 -22.41 12.48
C VAL A 63 2.44 -21.40 13.35
N TRP A 64 2.54 -21.66 14.66
CA TRP A 64 3.22 -20.77 15.61
C TRP A 64 4.73 -20.87 15.52
N ILE A 65 5.25 -22.07 15.26
CA ILE A 65 6.68 -22.30 15.01
C ILE A 65 7.10 -21.61 13.71
N SER A 66 6.32 -21.77 12.63
CA SER A 66 6.55 -21.07 11.37
C SER A 66 6.57 -19.56 11.58
N LEU A 67 5.57 -19.01 12.28
CA LEU A 67 5.50 -17.57 12.56
C LEU A 67 6.72 -17.09 13.35
N ALA A 68 7.13 -17.83 14.37
CA ALA A 68 8.29 -17.48 15.18
C ALA A 68 9.59 -17.48 14.36
N ILE A 69 9.78 -18.47 13.47
CA ILE A 69 10.94 -18.53 12.57
C ILE A 69 10.94 -17.34 11.61
N ILE A 70 9.79 -17.03 10.98
CA ILE A 70 9.69 -15.91 10.04
C ILE A 70 9.96 -14.59 10.74
N LEU A 71 9.28 -14.31 11.86
CA LEU A 71 9.49 -13.06 12.62
C LEU A 71 10.93 -12.93 13.11
N ALA A 72 11.55 -14.01 13.57
CA ALA A 72 12.96 -13.99 13.97
C ALA A 72 13.85 -13.62 12.78
N ALA A 73 13.64 -14.23 11.61
CA ALA A 73 14.41 -13.93 10.40
C ALA A 73 14.24 -12.47 9.96
N GLU A 74 13.01 -11.95 9.94
CA GLU A 74 12.70 -10.56 9.57
C GLU A 74 13.34 -9.56 10.55
N ILE A 75 13.26 -9.81 11.86
CA ILE A 75 13.85 -8.96 12.89
C ILE A 75 15.38 -8.97 12.82
N ILE A 76 15.99 -10.15 12.66
CA ILE A 76 17.44 -10.32 12.52
C ILE A 76 17.91 -9.52 11.30
N LEU A 77 17.27 -9.68 10.14
CA LEU A 77 17.62 -8.96 8.92
C LEU A 77 17.39 -7.46 9.03
N ALA A 78 16.31 -7.05 9.70
CA ALA A 78 16.05 -5.66 10.01
C ALA A 78 17.16 -5.05 10.89
N ILE A 79 17.87 -5.83 11.71
CA ILE A 79 19.02 -5.40 12.51
C ILE A 79 20.31 -5.33 11.67
N PHE A 80 20.61 -6.39 10.90
CA PHE A 80 21.91 -6.59 10.24
C PHE A 80 22.11 -5.85 8.91
N GLY A 81 21.07 -5.21 8.36
CA GLY A 81 21.27 -4.05 7.48
C GLY A 81 20.50 -4.05 6.17
N HIS A 82 19.84 -2.93 5.93
CA HIS A 82 19.05 -2.59 4.74
C HIS A 82 19.85 -2.66 3.41
N ALA A 83 21.16 -2.38 3.44
CA ALA A 83 21.99 -2.30 2.23
C ALA A 83 22.16 -3.65 1.51
N THR A 84 22.30 -4.74 2.27
CA THR A 84 22.46 -6.10 1.71
C THR A 84 21.21 -6.55 0.98
N ILE A 85 20.03 -6.19 1.51
CA ILE A 85 18.76 -6.60 0.94
C ILE A 85 18.45 -5.81 -0.32
N ILE A 86 18.70 -4.50 -0.36
CA ILE A 86 18.59 -3.73 -1.61
C ILE A 86 19.47 -4.33 -2.71
N ALA A 87 20.69 -4.74 -2.39
CA ALA A 87 21.58 -5.38 -3.36
C ALA A 87 21.03 -6.74 -3.84
N ALA A 88 20.36 -7.49 -2.95
CA ALA A 88 19.75 -8.79 -3.24
C ALA A 88 18.39 -8.66 -3.97
N GLU A 89 17.66 -7.56 -3.82
CA GLU A 89 16.31 -7.36 -4.38
C GLU A 89 16.25 -7.60 -5.89
N LYS A 90 17.27 -7.15 -6.64
CA LYS A 90 17.36 -7.43 -8.08
C LYS A 90 17.33 -8.94 -8.37
N TRP A 91 18.10 -9.71 -7.61
CA TRP A 91 18.19 -11.17 -7.77
C TRP A 91 16.93 -11.86 -7.29
N ILE A 92 16.39 -11.46 -6.15
CA ILE A 92 15.13 -11.97 -5.60
C ILE A 92 13.99 -11.74 -6.61
N ALA A 93 13.91 -10.54 -7.20
CA ALA A 93 12.91 -10.22 -8.21
C ALA A 93 13.05 -11.09 -9.47
N MET A 94 14.27 -11.33 -9.95
CA MET A 94 14.50 -12.22 -11.11
C MET A 94 14.15 -13.69 -10.80
N ILE A 95 14.47 -14.17 -9.60
CA ILE A 95 14.12 -15.54 -9.16
C ILE A 95 12.60 -15.68 -9.04
N LEU A 96 11.93 -14.73 -8.38
CA LEU A 96 10.47 -14.72 -8.25
C LEU A 96 9.79 -14.65 -9.62
N ALA A 97 10.24 -13.77 -10.51
CA ALA A 97 9.70 -13.68 -11.87
C ALA A 97 9.84 -14.99 -12.63
N THR A 98 10.98 -15.68 -12.50
CA THR A 98 11.23 -16.98 -13.14
C THR A 98 10.30 -18.06 -12.58
N LEU A 99 10.14 -18.11 -11.26
CA LEU A 99 9.26 -19.09 -10.60
C LEU A 99 7.78 -18.77 -10.84
N PHE A 100 7.38 -17.51 -10.97
CA PHE A 100 6.02 -17.14 -11.36
C PHE A 100 5.74 -17.45 -12.83
N ALA A 101 6.73 -17.34 -13.73
CA ALA A 101 6.60 -17.85 -15.09
C ALA A 101 6.43 -19.38 -15.12
N GLY A 102 7.16 -20.10 -14.26
CA GLY A 102 6.95 -21.54 -14.07
C GLY A 102 5.57 -21.88 -13.50
N LEU A 103 5.06 -21.09 -12.55
CA LEU A 103 3.70 -21.22 -12.03
C LEU A 103 2.66 -21.10 -13.15
N VAL A 104 2.80 -20.12 -14.05
CA VAL A 104 1.95 -19.99 -15.23
C VAL A 104 2.01 -21.25 -16.08
N TYR A 105 3.22 -21.75 -16.36
CA TYR A 105 3.40 -22.95 -17.18
C TYR A 105 2.64 -24.18 -16.62
N PHE A 106 2.65 -24.38 -15.30
CA PHE A 106 1.94 -25.50 -14.67
C PHE A 106 0.43 -25.27 -14.54
N VAL A 107 -0.01 -24.04 -14.27
CA VAL A 107 -1.44 -23.73 -14.04
C VAL A 107 -2.22 -23.58 -15.34
N TYR A 108 -1.60 -23.01 -16.38
CA TYR A 108 -2.26 -22.68 -17.64
C TYR A 108 -3.03 -23.85 -18.29
N PRO A 109 -2.52 -25.10 -18.34
CA PRO A 109 -3.25 -26.24 -18.91
C PRO A 109 -4.57 -26.57 -18.21
N HIS A 110 -4.74 -26.13 -16.96
CA HIS A 110 -5.93 -26.36 -16.15
C HIS A 110 -6.93 -25.20 -16.21
N ALA A 111 -6.53 -24.05 -16.75
CA ALA A 111 -7.41 -22.90 -16.94
C ALA A 111 -8.20 -23.06 -18.23
N ASP A 112 -9.49 -23.43 -18.14
CA ASP A 112 -10.37 -23.50 -19.31
C ASP A 112 -10.77 -22.09 -19.78
N LEU A 113 -9.88 -21.50 -20.56
CA LEU A 113 -10.02 -20.16 -21.13
C LEU A 113 -11.19 -20.08 -22.12
N ALA A 114 -11.43 -21.17 -22.86
CA ALA A 114 -12.48 -21.22 -23.88
C ALA A 114 -13.86 -21.23 -23.24
N GLN A 115 -14.07 -22.01 -22.19
CA GLN A 115 -15.33 -22.04 -21.46
C GLN A 115 -15.63 -20.69 -20.81
N HIS A 116 -14.64 -20.02 -20.20
CA HIS A 116 -14.84 -18.72 -19.54
C HIS A 116 -15.09 -17.56 -20.50
N LEU A 117 -14.51 -17.58 -21.70
CA LEU A 117 -14.81 -16.58 -22.74
C LEU A 117 -16.21 -16.77 -23.36
N LEU A 118 -16.76 -17.98 -23.29
CA LEU A 118 -18.09 -18.33 -23.82
C LEU A 118 -19.20 -18.20 -22.76
N THR A 119 -18.88 -18.40 -21.47
CA THR A 119 -19.80 -18.15 -20.35
C THR A 119 -19.84 -16.66 -20.02
N ASP A 120 -20.68 -16.00 -20.80
CA ASP A 120 -21.52 -14.87 -20.39
C ASP A 120 -20.90 -13.46 -20.38
N SER A 121 -21.00 -12.82 -21.55
CA SER A 121 -20.99 -11.37 -21.73
C SER A 121 -22.03 -10.61 -20.89
N ARG A 122 -22.91 -11.30 -20.13
CA ARG A 122 -23.82 -10.67 -19.14
C ARG A 122 -23.16 -10.41 -17.77
N SER A 123 -22.00 -10.99 -17.47
CA SER A 123 -21.26 -10.77 -16.20
C SER A 123 -20.38 -9.51 -16.19
N ALA A 124 -20.02 -8.99 -17.37
CA ALA A 124 -19.19 -7.80 -17.56
C ALA A 124 -20.02 -6.50 -17.57
N SER A 125 -20.82 -6.27 -16.52
CA SER A 125 -21.48 -4.98 -16.34
C SER A 125 -20.47 -3.91 -15.89
N MET A 126 -20.79 -2.64 -16.15
CA MET A 126 -20.00 -1.51 -15.63
C MET A 126 -19.86 -1.59 -14.11
N SER A 127 -20.86 -2.09 -13.39
CA SER A 127 -20.80 -2.28 -11.93
C SER A 127 -19.72 -3.29 -11.52
N THR A 128 -19.64 -4.45 -12.18
CA THR A 128 -18.60 -5.45 -11.89
C THR A 128 -17.21 -4.92 -12.23
N TRP A 129 -17.09 -4.16 -13.32
CA TRP A 129 -15.83 -3.52 -13.70
C TRP A 129 -15.35 -2.50 -12.66
N LEU A 130 -16.25 -1.65 -12.14
CA LEU A 130 -15.93 -0.66 -11.12
C LEU A 130 -15.49 -1.32 -9.80
N VAL A 131 -16.18 -2.39 -9.37
CA VAL A 131 -15.75 -3.18 -8.21
C VAL A 131 -14.35 -3.77 -8.43
N ALA A 132 -14.12 -4.42 -9.58
CA ALA A 132 -12.82 -5.00 -9.91
C ALA A 132 -11.71 -3.95 -9.94
N MET A 133 -11.98 -2.76 -10.50
CA MET A 133 -11.04 -1.64 -10.51
C MET A 133 -10.67 -1.20 -9.10
N GLY A 134 -11.67 -1.04 -8.21
CA GLY A 134 -11.45 -0.69 -6.81
C GLY A 134 -10.56 -1.71 -6.08
N VAL A 135 -10.81 -3.01 -6.29
CA VAL A 135 -10.02 -4.10 -5.70
C VAL A 135 -8.58 -4.08 -6.22
N VAL A 136 -8.38 -4.03 -7.54
CA VAL A 136 -7.04 -4.05 -8.16
C VAL A 136 -6.25 -2.80 -7.79
N CYS A 137 -6.90 -1.63 -7.69
CA CYS A 137 -6.24 -0.39 -7.31
C CYS A 137 -5.99 -0.24 -5.81
N ALA A 138 -6.64 -1.03 -4.95
CA ALA A 138 -6.47 -0.98 -3.51
C ALA A 138 -5.05 -1.32 -3.07
N PHE A 139 -4.40 -2.27 -3.73
CA PHE A 139 -3.01 -2.62 -3.45
C PHE A 139 -2.05 -1.46 -3.78
N PRO A 140 -1.92 -0.97 -5.04
CA PRO A 140 -0.96 0.07 -5.38
C PRO A 140 -1.22 1.39 -4.63
N ILE A 141 -2.47 1.76 -4.38
CA ILE A 141 -2.77 3.00 -3.63
C ILE A 141 -2.31 2.89 -2.17
N GLY A 142 -2.40 1.70 -1.56
CA GLY A 142 -1.95 1.45 -0.19
C GLY A 142 -0.43 1.61 0.04
N TRP A 143 0.36 1.76 -1.03
CA TRP A 143 1.79 2.03 -1.00
C TRP A 143 2.17 3.49 -1.31
N ALA A 144 1.18 4.32 -1.70
CA ALA A 144 1.45 5.66 -2.20
C ALA A 144 2.14 6.58 -1.17
N ASN A 145 1.83 6.41 0.11
CA ASN A 145 2.41 7.18 1.22
C ASN A 145 3.89 6.88 1.48
N PHE A 146 4.38 5.71 1.07
CA PHE A 146 5.75 5.27 1.26
C PHE A 146 6.68 5.63 0.09
N ALA A 147 6.13 6.00 -1.08
CA ALA A 147 6.91 6.26 -2.29
C ALA A 147 8.00 7.35 -2.14
N SER A 148 7.80 8.33 -1.26
CA SER A 148 8.81 9.38 -1.01
C SER A 148 9.92 8.96 -0.04
N ASP A 149 9.78 7.83 0.66
CA ASP A 149 10.82 7.32 1.57
C ASP A 149 12.07 6.88 0.80
N TYR A 150 11.89 6.47 -0.46
CA TYR A 150 12.96 6.10 -1.38
C TYR A 150 13.37 7.25 -2.28
N SER A 151 12.40 7.91 -2.93
CA SER A 151 12.71 8.96 -3.89
C SER A 151 13.34 10.21 -3.25
N ARG A 152 13.32 10.36 -1.92
CA ARG A 152 14.04 11.43 -1.19
C ARG A 152 15.57 11.37 -1.34
N TYR A 153 16.12 10.23 -1.73
CA TYR A 153 17.56 10.07 -1.95
C TYR A 153 17.99 10.43 -3.37
N PHE A 154 17.05 10.70 -4.28
CA PHE A 154 17.38 11.13 -5.63
C PHE A 154 17.78 12.61 -5.67
N PRO A 155 18.60 13.03 -6.66
CA PRO A 155 18.91 14.44 -6.88
C PRO A 155 17.64 15.30 -7.02
N SER A 156 17.68 16.53 -6.52
CA SER A 156 16.50 17.40 -6.43
C SER A 156 15.93 17.78 -7.81
N GLU A 157 16.77 17.70 -8.84
CA GLU A 157 16.49 18.01 -10.24
C GLU A 157 15.82 16.83 -10.96
N THR A 158 15.74 15.66 -10.32
CA THR A 158 15.15 14.45 -10.91
C THR A 158 13.71 14.72 -11.33
N SER A 159 13.42 14.49 -12.61
CA SER A 159 12.09 14.72 -13.18
C SER A 159 11.06 13.78 -12.57
N TRP A 160 9.96 14.36 -12.06
CA TRP A 160 8.83 13.58 -11.53
C TRP A 160 8.22 12.66 -12.60
N LYS A 161 8.23 13.06 -13.89
CA LYS A 161 7.74 12.24 -15.01
C LYS A 161 8.58 10.99 -15.19
N LYS A 162 9.91 11.10 -15.05
CA LYS A 162 10.82 9.95 -15.13
C LYS A 162 10.56 8.99 -13.98
N ILE A 163 10.41 9.51 -12.75
CA ILE A 163 10.09 8.69 -11.57
C ILE A 163 8.76 7.96 -11.78
N ALA A 164 7.72 8.68 -12.19
CA ALA A 164 6.40 8.09 -12.46
C ALA A 164 6.45 7.01 -13.54
N LEU A 165 7.18 7.25 -14.64
CA LEU A 165 7.29 6.29 -15.74
C LEU A 165 8.05 5.02 -15.33
N PHE A 166 9.23 5.15 -14.70
CA PHE A 166 10.05 3.98 -14.37
C PHE A 166 9.53 3.23 -13.14
N ALA A 167 9.23 3.93 -12.04
CA ALA A 167 8.73 3.27 -10.83
C ALA A 167 7.27 2.83 -10.99
N GLY A 168 6.41 3.73 -11.48
CA GLY A 168 5.01 3.42 -11.73
C GLY A 168 4.81 2.41 -12.86
N GLY A 169 5.59 2.50 -13.95
CA GLY A 169 5.57 1.53 -15.03
C GLY A 169 6.07 0.15 -14.61
N GLY A 170 7.16 0.08 -13.83
CA GLY A 170 7.65 -1.18 -13.27
C GLY A 170 6.60 -1.84 -12.37
N GLN A 171 5.98 -1.06 -11.48
CA GLN A 171 4.90 -1.54 -10.62
C GLN A 171 3.67 -1.98 -11.41
N PHE A 172 3.26 -1.20 -12.42
CA PHE A 172 2.14 -1.55 -13.29
C PHE A 172 2.36 -2.88 -14.00
N VAL A 173 3.53 -3.09 -14.60
CA VAL A 173 3.86 -4.34 -15.29
C VAL A 173 3.88 -5.52 -14.31
N ALA A 174 4.55 -5.38 -13.16
CA ALA A 174 4.64 -6.46 -12.18
C ALA A 174 3.26 -6.84 -11.63
N LEU A 175 2.44 -5.87 -11.22
CA LEU A 175 1.09 -6.12 -10.72
C LEU A 175 0.19 -6.72 -11.81
N THR A 176 0.22 -6.19 -13.03
CA THR A 176 -0.58 -6.74 -14.13
C THR A 176 -0.26 -8.22 -14.38
N VAL A 177 1.02 -8.59 -14.38
CA VAL A 177 1.44 -9.99 -14.54
C VAL A 177 0.91 -10.83 -13.37
N CYS A 178 1.08 -10.39 -12.12
CA CYS A 178 0.58 -11.12 -10.95
C CYS A 178 -0.96 -11.27 -10.96
N GLU A 179 -1.70 -10.24 -11.36
CA GLU A 179 -3.16 -10.30 -11.48
C GLU A 179 -3.60 -11.31 -12.55
N ILE A 180 -2.92 -11.34 -13.71
CA ILE A 180 -3.19 -12.34 -14.76
C ILE A 180 -2.94 -13.75 -14.22
N ILE A 181 -1.86 -13.96 -13.46
CA ILE A 181 -1.58 -15.26 -12.81
C ILE A 181 -2.70 -15.62 -11.84
N GLY A 182 -3.17 -14.67 -11.03
CA GLY A 182 -4.28 -14.85 -10.11
C GLY A 182 -5.58 -15.25 -10.81
N VAL A 183 -5.90 -14.61 -11.94
CA VAL A 183 -7.06 -14.95 -12.77
C VAL A 183 -6.93 -16.35 -13.37
N LEU A 184 -5.76 -16.70 -13.92
CA LEU A 184 -5.49 -18.06 -14.43
C LEU A 184 -5.66 -19.12 -13.34
N PHE A 185 -5.13 -18.86 -12.15
CA PHE A 185 -5.26 -19.76 -11.02
C PHE A 185 -6.71 -19.89 -10.53
N ALA A 186 -7.43 -18.77 -10.43
CA ALA A 186 -8.85 -18.76 -10.08
C ALA A 186 -9.68 -19.59 -11.08
N MET A 187 -9.41 -19.48 -12.38
CA MET A 187 -10.06 -20.31 -13.40
C MET A 187 -9.70 -21.80 -13.23
N ALA A 188 -8.44 -22.11 -12.97
CA ALA A 188 -7.98 -23.50 -12.78
C ALA A 188 -8.63 -24.20 -11.57
N VAL A 189 -8.95 -23.45 -10.50
CA VAL A 189 -9.67 -23.98 -9.33
C VAL A 189 -11.21 -23.91 -9.47
N GLY A 190 -11.73 -23.52 -10.64
CA GLY A 190 -13.17 -23.43 -10.90
C GLY A 190 -13.86 -22.24 -10.20
N GLY A 191 -13.14 -21.15 -9.94
CA GLY A 191 -13.66 -19.92 -9.35
C GLY A 191 -13.80 -19.93 -7.83
N ASN A 192 -13.48 -21.03 -7.13
CA ASN A 192 -13.54 -21.12 -5.68
C ASN A 192 -12.15 -21.24 -5.05
N LEU A 193 -11.56 -20.09 -4.70
CA LEU A 193 -10.27 -19.99 -4.03
C LEU A 193 -10.30 -20.41 -2.55
N GLY A 194 -11.48 -20.68 -1.99
CA GLY A 194 -11.63 -21.06 -0.58
C GLY A 194 -11.00 -20.04 0.39
N TYR A 195 -10.55 -20.52 1.55
CA TYR A 195 -9.92 -19.68 2.58
C TYR A 195 -8.38 -19.75 2.60
N ASP A 196 -7.79 -20.65 1.83
CA ASP A 196 -6.33 -20.87 1.75
C ASP A 196 -5.90 -21.02 0.28
N PRO A 197 -5.70 -19.90 -0.45
CA PRO A 197 -5.27 -19.94 -1.84
C PRO A 197 -3.88 -20.57 -2.04
N VAL A 198 -2.97 -20.41 -1.08
CA VAL A 198 -1.59 -20.95 -1.16
C VAL A 198 -1.61 -22.47 -1.03
N GLY A 199 -2.40 -23.00 -0.10
CA GLY A 199 -2.58 -24.43 0.09
C GLY A 199 -3.18 -25.15 -1.11
N GLN A 200 -3.83 -24.45 -2.05
CA GLN A 200 -4.38 -25.04 -3.28
C GLN A 200 -3.36 -25.20 -4.41
N LEU A 201 -2.13 -24.68 -4.25
CA LEU A 201 -1.08 -24.78 -5.28
C LEU A 201 -0.64 -26.23 -5.53
N ASP A 202 -0.76 -27.10 -4.53
CA ASP A 202 -0.39 -28.51 -4.59
C ASP A 202 -1.20 -29.32 -5.63
N LYS A 203 -2.40 -28.85 -5.97
CA LYS A 203 -3.28 -29.45 -6.99
C LYS A 203 -2.69 -29.42 -8.39
N PHE A 204 -1.84 -28.42 -8.67
CA PHE A 204 -1.32 -28.16 -10.03
C PHE A 204 0.21 -28.21 -10.10
N LEU A 205 0.90 -28.01 -8.98
CA LEU A 205 2.36 -27.95 -8.95
C LEU A 205 2.97 -29.28 -8.51
N PRO A 206 3.98 -29.79 -9.24
CA PRO A 206 4.75 -30.92 -8.74
C PRO A 206 5.58 -30.49 -7.52
N ALA A 207 5.74 -31.40 -6.56
CA ALA A 207 6.41 -31.11 -5.27
C ALA A 207 7.82 -30.53 -5.44
N TRP A 208 8.58 -30.96 -6.46
CA TRP A 208 9.94 -30.46 -6.75
C TRP A 208 9.95 -28.98 -7.14
N PHE A 209 8.85 -28.45 -7.70
CA PHE A 209 8.72 -27.05 -8.09
C PHE A 209 8.06 -26.22 -6.98
N MET A 210 7.12 -26.82 -6.25
CA MET A 210 6.41 -26.15 -5.16
C MET A 210 7.36 -25.71 -4.04
N VAL A 211 8.33 -26.54 -3.64
CA VAL A 211 9.28 -26.18 -2.57
C VAL A 211 10.13 -24.94 -2.95
N PRO A 212 10.81 -24.88 -4.11
CA PRO A 212 11.50 -23.67 -4.56
C PRO A 212 10.61 -22.43 -4.65
N LEU A 213 9.36 -22.57 -5.14
CA LEU A 213 8.39 -21.48 -5.21
C LEU A 213 8.08 -20.92 -3.83
N LEU A 214 7.73 -21.78 -2.87
CA LEU A 214 7.39 -21.39 -1.50
C LEU A 214 8.60 -20.78 -0.78
N LEU A 215 9.81 -21.32 -0.98
CA LEU A 215 11.04 -20.72 -0.47
C LEU A 215 11.30 -19.33 -1.04
N ALA A 216 11.07 -19.13 -2.34
CA ALA A 216 11.20 -17.81 -2.95
C ALA A 216 10.15 -16.82 -2.42
N ILE A 217 8.91 -17.27 -2.18
CA ILE A 217 7.87 -16.46 -1.52
C ILE A 217 8.29 -16.06 -0.11
N ILE A 218 8.86 -16.98 0.67
CA ILE A 218 9.39 -16.69 2.02
C ILE A 218 10.48 -15.62 1.95
N VAL A 219 11.50 -15.82 1.11
CA VAL A 219 12.61 -14.88 0.96
C VAL A 219 12.13 -13.53 0.43
N GLY A 220 11.20 -13.53 -0.53
CA GLY A 220 10.57 -12.35 -1.09
C GLY A 220 9.75 -11.56 -0.05
N GLY A 221 8.95 -12.25 0.76
CA GLY A 221 8.15 -11.65 1.83
C GLY A 221 9.03 -11.01 2.91
N ILE A 222 10.07 -11.72 3.36
CA ILE A 222 11.07 -11.21 4.31
C ILE A 222 11.77 -9.97 3.74
N ALA A 223 12.20 -10.02 2.48
CA ALA A 223 12.83 -8.88 1.81
C ALA A 223 11.87 -7.69 1.71
N ALA A 224 10.60 -7.91 1.33
CA ALA A 224 9.58 -6.88 1.25
C ALA A 224 9.23 -6.26 2.62
N ASN A 225 9.49 -6.97 3.72
CA ASN A 225 9.22 -6.48 5.07
C ASN A 225 10.31 -5.64 5.71
N VAL A 226 11.53 -5.71 5.19
CA VAL A 226 12.64 -4.85 5.64
C VAL A 226 12.31 -3.36 5.50
N PRO A 227 11.78 -2.88 4.36
CA PRO A 227 11.35 -1.49 4.28
C PRO A 227 10.11 -1.18 5.12
N ASN A 228 9.15 -2.10 5.24
CA ASN A 228 7.99 -1.91 6.12
C ASN A 228 8.41 -1.67 7.57
N GLY A 229 9.37 -2.45 8.08
CA GLY A 229 9.93 -2.27 9.42
C GLY A 229 10.65 -0.94 9.58
N TYR A 230 11.39 -0.50 8.56
CA TYR A 230 12.05 0.80 8.55
C TYR A 230 11.04 1.96 8.60
N THR A 231 10.03 1.90 7.74
CA THR A 231 8.97 2.91 7.65
C THR A 231 8.09 2.93 8.90
N ALA A 232 7.78 1.79 9.50
CA ALA A 232 7.08 1.73 10.79
C ALA A 232 7.90 2.43 11.90
N GLY A 233 9.22 2.19 11.94
CA GLY A 233 10.14 2.91 12.83
C GLY A 233 10.15 4.42 12.58
N LEU A 234 10.20 4.85 11.32
CA LEU A 234 10.07 6.27 10.95
C LEU A 234 8.72 6.86 11.36
N GLY A 235 7.63 6.10 11.26
CA GLY A 235 6.29 6.50 11.67
C GLY A 235 6.21 6.80 13.17
N LEU A 236 6.78 5.92 14.00
CA LEU A 236 6.85 6.11 15.46
C LEU A 236 7.67 7.36 15.83
N LEU A 237 8.80 7.58 15.16
CA LEU A 237 9.59 8.81 15.31
C LEU A 237 8.83 10.05 14.83
N ALA A 238 8.08 9.95 13.73
CA ALA A 238 7.27 11.04 13.18
C ALA A 238 6.11 11.44 14.11
N LEU A 239 5.59 10.50 14.90
CA LEU A 239 4.64 10.72 15.99
C LEU A 239 5.30 11.19 17.29
N ARG A 240 6.63 11.35 17.31
CA ARG A 240 7.43 11.76 18.47
C ARG A 240 7.29 10.81 19.66
N ILE A 241 7.18 9.52 19.40
CA ILE A 241 7.24 8.49 20.44
C ILE A 241 8.70 7.99 20.46
N PRO A 242 9.56 8.48 21.37
CA PRO A 242 10.99 8.13 21.38
C PRO A 242 11.15 6.71 21.94
N ILE A 243 11.10 5.73 21.05
CA ILE A 243 11.35 4.33 21.41
C ILE A 243 12.68 3.86 20.82
N SER A 244 13.33 2.92 21.51
CA SER A 244 14.51 2.26 20.96
C SER A 244 14.13 1.42 19.74
N ARG A 245 15.10 1.17 18.85
CA ARG A 245 14.91 0.31 17.68
C ARG A 245 14.40 -1.08 18.08
N VAL A 246 14.91 -1.62 19.20
CA VAL A 246 14.49 -2.92 19.73
C VAL A 246 13.04 -2.89 20.21
N ALA A 247 12.63 -1.83 20.91
CA ALA A 247 11.24 -1.68 21.33
C ALA A 247 10.28 -1.55 20.14
N SER A 248 10.69 -0.85 19.07
CA SER A 248 9.92 -0.77 17.82
C SER A 248 9.72 -2.15 17.17
N LEU A 249 10.76 -2.98 17.16
CA LEU A 249 10.68 -4.34 16.63
C LEU A 249 9.77 -5.23 17.50
N GLY A 250 9.79 -5.05 18.81
CA GLY A 250 8.87 -5.73 19.72
C GLY A 250 7.40 -5.36 19.48
N ILE A 251 7.10 -4.08 19.20
CA ILE A 251 5.74 -3.64 18.83
C ILE A 251 5.31 -4.29 17.51
N ILE A 252 6.18 -4.32 16.51
CA ILE A 252 5.91 -4.96 15.21
C ILE A 252 5.61 -6.46 15.41
N ALA A 253 6.43 -7.15 16.20
CA ALA A 253 6.25 -8.57 16.50
C ALA A 253 4.94 -8.84 17.24
N LEU A 254 4.59 -8.05 18.26
CA LEU A 254 3.35 -8.19 19.01
C LEU A 254 2.12 -7.89 18.14
N PHE A 255 2.20 -6.86 17.29
CA PHE A 255 1.13 -6.52 16.36
C PHE A 255 0.92 -7.64 15.33
N THR A 256 2.00 -8.21 14.80
CA THR A 256 1.95 -9.35 13.87
C THR A 256 1.41 -10.61 14.53
N LEU A 257 1.81 -10.89 15.77
CA LEU A 257 1.29 -12.00 16.56
C LEU A 257 -0.22 -11.84 16.78
N GLY A 258 -0.68 -10.66 17.20
CA GLY A 258 -2.11 -10.37 17.37
C GLY A 258 -2.89 -10.53 16.07
N PHE A 259 -2.32 -10.05 14.96
CA PHE A 259 -2.88 -10.23 13.63
C PHE A 259 -3.01 -11.72 13.26
N ARG A 260 -1.96 -12.53 13.47
CA ARG A 260 -2.00 -13.97 13.19
C ARG A 260 -2.96 -14.72 14.10
N VAL A 261 -3.06 -14.35 15.38
CA VAL A 261 -4.09 -14.89 16.31
C VAL A 261 -5.49 -14.63 15.77
N MET A 262 -5.76 -13.41 15.31
CA MET A 262 -7.04 -13.07 14.70
C MET A 262 -7.35 -13.91 13.47
N THR A 263 -6.38 -14.11 12.56
CA THR A 263 -6.57 -14.90 11.33
C THR A 263 -6.56 -16.42 11.54
N VAL A 264 -6.18 -16.91 12.72
CA VAL A 264 -6.24 -18.34 13.05
C VAL A 264 -7.53 -18.68 13.78
N PHE A 265 -7.99 -17.81 14.68
CA PHE A 265 -9.13 -18.12 15.56
C PHE A 265 -10.43 -17.40 15.22
N TYR A 266 -10.39 -16.25 14.52
CA TYR A 266 -11.55 -15.36 14.39
C TYR A 266 -11.89 -14.97 12.94
N GLY A 267 -11.04 -15.28 11.96
CA GLY A 267 -11.31 -15.03 10.55
C GLY A 267 -10.29 -15.74 9.67
N SER A 268 -10.48 -15.73 8.35
CA SER A 268 -9.46 -16.21 7.42
C SER A 268 -8.46 -15.09 7.12
N PHE A 269 -7.20 -15.45 6.81
CA PHE A 269 -6.20 -14.49 6.35
C PHE A 269 -6.73 -13.68 5.15
N TYR A 270 -7.31 -14.37 4.16
CA TYR A 270 -7.87 -13.75 2.96
C TYR A 270 -8.93 -12.69 3.28
N SER A 271 -9.92 -13.01 4.13
CA SER A 271 -10.98 -12.04 4.50
C SER A 271 -10.44 -10.81 5.23
N VAL A 272 -9.44 -10.99 6.09
CA VAL A 272 -8.80 -9.88 6.81
C VAL A 272 -7.99 -9.02 5.86
N TYR A 273 -7.27 -9.66 4.92
CA TYR A 273 -6.50 -8.99 3.88
C TYR A 273 -7.40 -8.15 2.96
N GLU A 274 -8.51 -8.70 2.49
CA GLU A 274 -9.48 -7.99 1.65
C GLU A 274 -10.08 -6.77 2.36
N THR A 275 -10.46 -6.94 3.63
CA THR A 275 -10.95 -5.86 4.50
C THR A 275 -9.88 -4.76 4.66
N PHE A 276 -8.61 -5.16 4.85
CA PHE A 276 -7.49 -4.24 4.96
C PHE A 276 -7.26 -3.42 3.67
N LEU A 277 -7.34 -4.06 2.50
CA LEU A 277 -7.26 -3.37 1.21
C LEU A 277 -8.37 -2.31 1.06
N GLY A 278 -9.60 -2.64 1.47
CA GLY A 278 -10.71 -1.68 1.50
C GLY A 278 -10.40 -0.47 2.39
N TYR A 279 -9.84 -0.68 3.59
CA TYR A 279 -9.41 0.44 4.44
C TYR A 279 -8.33 1.28 3.78
N MET A 280 -7.35 0.69 3.07
CA MET A 280 -6.32 1.43 2.36
C MET A 280 -6.91 2.40 1.34
N VAL A 281 -7.93 1.99 0.60
CA VAL A 281 -8.66 2.86 -0.34
C VAL A 281 -9.26 4.07 0.38
N PHE A 282 -9.97 3.84 1.49
CA PHE A 282 -10.75 4.87 2.17
C PHE A 282 -9.93 6.04 2.70
N TRP A 283 -8.69 5.82 3.15
CA TRP A 283 -7.87 6.90 3.71
C TRP A 283 -6.72 7.31 2.79
N THR A 284 -6.08 6.35 2.10
CA THR A 284 -4.88 6.60 1.29
C THR A 284 -5.25 7.25 -0.03
N GLY A 285 -6.39 6.89 -0.62
CA GLY A 285 -6.94 7.55 -1.81
C GLY A 285 -7.11 9.06 -1.58
N PRO A 286 -7.95 9.49 -0.61
CA PRO A 286 -8.12 10.90 -0.29
C PRO A 286 -6.82 11.63 0.04
N TRP A 287 -5.94 10.98 0.81
CA TRP A 287 -4.64 11.55 1.15
C TRP A 287 -3.76 11.75 -0.10
N ALA A 288 -3.65 10.75 -0.97
CA ALA A 288 -2.84 10.80 -2.17
C ALA A 288 -3.35 11.87 -3.14
N ALA A 289 -4.67 12.01 -3.29
CA ALA A 289 -5.28 13.06 -4.09
C ALA A 289 -4.92 14.46 -3.59
N ILE A 290 -5.09 14.72 -2.29
CA ILE A 290 -4.77 16.02 -1.66
C ILE A 290 -3.31 16.39 -1.88
N ILE A 291 -2.42 15.45 -1.59
CA ILE A 291 -0.98 15.68 -1.68
C ILE A 291 -0.53 15.88 -3.13
N THR A 292 -1.13 15.16 -4.08
CA THR A 292 -0.86 15.34 -5.51
C THR A 292 -1.32 16.72 -5.99
N VAL A 293 -2.51 17.15 -5.60
CA VAL A 293 -3.04 18.49 -5.91
C VAL A 293 -2.16 19.57 -5.28
N ASP A 294 -1.77 19.44 -4.01
CA ASP A 294 -0.84 20.35 -3.34
C ASP A 294 0.48 20.48 -4.10
N TYR A 295 1.06 19.36 -4.55
CA TYR A 295 2.29 19.37 -5.35
C TYR A 295 2.19 20.22 -6.61
N PHE A 296 1.11 20.06 -7.38
CA PHE A 296 0.91 20.83 -8.60
C PHE A 296 0.56 22.30 -8.31
N MET A 297 -0.22 22.57 -7.26
CA MET A 297 -0.51 23.95 -6.83
C MET A 297 0.75 24.69 -6.37
N ARG A 298 1.69 24.00 -5.73
CA ARG A 298 3.00 24.56 -5.32
C ARG A 298 4.04 24.56 -6.43
N LYS A 299 3.74 24.00 -7.60
CA LYS A 299 4.70 23.77 -8.70
C LYS A 299 5.95 23.01 -8.22
N GLY A 300 5.77 22.10 -7.26
CA GLY A 300 6.87 21.34 -6.63
C GLY A 300 7.83 22.15 -5.76
N ARG A 301 7.49 23.38 -5.36
CA ARG A 301 8.32 24.22 -4.48
C ARG A 301 7.95 23.99 -3.01
N TYR A 302 8.92 23.55 -2.23
CA TYR A 302 8.76 23.29 -0.80
C TYR A 302 9.94 23.85 -0.02
N ASN A 303 9.67 24.44 1.13
CA ASN A 303 10.68 24.79 2.12
C ASN A 303 10.86 23.62 3.09
N SER A 304 11.87 22.77 2.91
CA SER A 304 12.06 21.59 3.77
C SER A 304 12.46 21.95 5.20
N ALA A 305 13.18 23.06 5.41
CA ALA A 305 13.62 23.49 6.74
C ALA A 305 12.43 23.79 7.65
N ASP A 306 11.41 24.46 7.12
CA ASP A 306 10.21 24.82 7.87
C ASP A 306 9.29 23.62 8.16
N MET A 307 9.46 22.49 7.46
CA MET A 307 8.75 21.26 7.80
C MET A 307 9.21 20.68 9.15
N MET A 308 10.42 21.02 9.60
CA MET A 308 11.03 20.48 10.82
C MET A 308 10.98 21.46 12.01
N LYS A 309 10.71 22.75 11.77
CA LYS A 309 10.60 23.79 12.81
C LYS A 309 9.21 23.79 13.43
N TRP A 310 9.08 23.33 14.66
CA TRP A 310 7.76 23.24 15.31
C TRP A 310 7.28 24.57 15.87
N GLY A 311 5.98 24.85 15.73
CA GLY A 311 5.35 26.07 16.26
C GLY A 311 5.58 27.33 15.41
N GLN A 312 6.31 27.20 14.30
CA GLN A 312 6.70 28.32 13.44
C GLN A 312 6.93 27.86 11.99
N GLY A 313 7.13 28.82 11.07
CA GLY A 313 7.39 28.57 9.65
C GLY A 313 6.14 28.40 8.80
N ASP A 314 6.35 28.20 7.49
CA ASP A 314 5.30 28.24 6.46
C ASP A 314 4.16 27.23 6.67
N TYR A 315 4.41 26.14 7.41
CA TYR A 315 3.44 25.05 7.64
C TYR A 315 2.82 25.03 9.03
N TRP A 316 3.03 26.08 9.84
CA TRP A 316 2.32 26.23 11.10
C TRP A 316 0.84 26.60 10.87
N TYR A 317 0.53 27.38 9.85
CA TYR A 317 -0.85 27.77 9.52
C TYR A 317 -1.63 28.31 10.73
N ASN A 318 -2.89 27.87 10.93
CA ASN A 318 -3.71 28.26 12.06
C ASN A 318 -3.41 27.33 13.26
N LYS A 319 -2.51 27.75 14.14
CA LYS A 319 -2.11 27.01 15.35
C LYS A 319 -1.69 25.55 15.09
N GLY A 320 -0.99 25.31 13.99
CA GLY A 320 -0.50 23.98 13.58
C GLY A 320 -1.42 23.21 12.63
N ILE A 321 -2.61 23.72 12.31
CA ILE A 321 -3.60 23.00 11.49
C ILE A 321 -3.88 23.76 10.19
N PHE A 322 -3.83 23.04 9.07
CA PHE A 322 -4.35 23.51 7.79
C PHE A 322 -5.72 22.89 7.53
N TRP A 323 -6.77 23.63 7.92
CA TRP A 323 -8.16 23.19 7.80
C TRP A 323 -8.57 22.73 6.39
N PRO A 324 -8.14 23.38 5.28
CA PRO A 324 -8.46 22.89 3.93
C PRO A 324 -8.07 21.44 3.70
N GLY A 325 -6.89 21.02 4.18
CA GLY A 325 -6.44 19.64 4.06
C GLY A 325 -7.24 18.67 4.91
N LEU A 326 -7.47 19.02 6.17
CA LEU A 326 -8.18 18.15 7.10
C LEU A 326 -9.66 17.97 6.70
N ILE A 327 -10.33 19.05 6.29
CA ILE A 327 -11.71 19.01 5.80
C ILE A 327 -11.78 18.18 4.51
N ALA A 328 -10.87 18.42 3.56
CA ALA A 328 -10.84 17.65 2.32
C ALA A 328 -10.64 16.17 2.57
N TRP A 329 -9.74 15.80 3.49
CA TRP A 329 -9.44 14.41 3.79
C TRP A 329 -10.59 13.69 4.50
N LEU A 330 -11.19 14.33 5.50
CA LEU A 330 -12.36 13.76 6.20
C LEU A 330 -13.55 13.62 5.24
N ALA A 331 -13.82 14.62 4.40
CA ALA A 331 -14.86 14.55 3.38
C ALA A 331 -14.56 13.43 2.37
N GLY A 332 -13.30 13.28 1.96
CA GLY A 332 -12.86 12.20 1.07
C GLY A 332 -13.07 10.82 1.68
N ILE A 333 -12.72 10.62 2.95
CA ILE A 333 -12.99 9.37 3.68
C ILE A 333 -14.51 9.11 3.72
N SER A 334 -15.30 10.10 4.12
CA SER A 334 -16.76 9.97 4.20
C SER A 334 -17.37 9.60 2.86
N VAL A 335 -16.96 10.24 1.78
CA VAL A 335 -17.44 9.93 0.43
C VAL A 335 -16.99 8.55 -0.01
N SER A 336 -15.73 8.17 0.24
CA SER A 336 -15.23 6.82 -0.09
C SER A 336 -16.08 5.74 0.57
N VAL A 337 -16.41 5.92 1.85
CA VAL A 337 -17.27 4.98 2.60
C VAL A 337 -18.72 5.02 2.10
N LEU A 338 -19.30 6.21 1.88
CA LEU A 338 -20.68 6.37 1.44
C LEU A 338 -20.95 5.75 0.06
N PHE A 339 -19.93 5.68 -0.80
CA PHE A 339 -20.02 5.11 -2.15
C PHE A 339 -19.30 3.76 -2.30
N SER A 340 -18.92 3.14 -1.18
CA SER A 340 -18.33 1.80 -1.20
C SER A 340 -19.38 0.70 -1.19
N ASN A 341 -19.06 -0.38 -1.89
CA ASN A 341 -19.71 -1.67 -1.84
C ASN A 341 -18.63 -2.75 -1.64
N SER A 342 -17.99 -2.71 -0.46
CA SER A 342 -16.87 -3.60 -0.10
C SER A 342 -17.19 -4.43 1.15
N PRO A 343 -16.40 -5.48 1.46
CA PRO A 343 -16.56 -6.25 2.69
C PRO A 343 -16.48 -5.42 3.97
N VAL A 344 -15.77 -4.28 3.92
CA VAL A 344 -15.66 -3.35 5.04
C VAL A 344 -16.99 -2.66 5.32
N PHE A 345 -17.61 -2.12 4.27
CA PHE A 345 -18.88 -1.43 4.36
C PHE A 345 -19.59 -1.46 3.00
N ALA A 346 -20.75 -2.10 2.98
CA ALA A 346 -21.65 -2.08 1.85
C ALA A 346 -22.69 -0.97 2.04
N SER A 347 -22.49 0.17 1.38
CA SER A 347 -23.37 1.32 1.53
C SER A 347 -24.78 1.01 1.03
N PRO A 348 -25.84 1.34 1.80
CA PRO A 348 -27.23 1.28 1.32
C PRO A 348 -27.46 2.11 0.05
N LEU A 349 -26.69 3.20 -0.13
CA LEU A 349 -26.77 4.04 -1.32
C LEU A 349 -26.36 3.26 -2.58
N MET A 350 -25.25 2.53 -2.50
CA MET A 350 -24.77 1.73 -3.64
C MET A 350 -25.63 0.48 -3.83
N THR A 351 -25.93 -0.23 -2.75
CA THR A 351 -26.61 -1.53 -2.81
C THR A 351 -28.12 -1.45 -3.09
N LYS A 352 -28.81 -0.40 -2.62
CA LYS A 352 -30.29 -0.31 -2.70
C LYS A 352 -30.80 0.82 -3.59
N VAL A 353 -30.10 1.96 -3.64
CA VAL A 353 -30.61 3.17 -4.32
C VAL A 353 -30.07 3.27 -5.73
N LEU A 354 -28.75 3.20 -5.88
CA LEU A 354 -28.10 3.29 -7.18
C LEU A 354 -28.12 1.94 -7.89
N GLY A 355 -27.96 0.83 -7.16
CA GLY A 355 -27.94 -0.53 -7.72
C GLY A 355 -26.72 -0.79 -8.61
N TRP A 356 -25.69 0.06 -8.50
CA TRP A 356 -24.44 0.04 -9.28
C TRP A 356 -23.28 -0.34 -8.34
N GLY A 357 -22.09 -0.61 -8.89
CA GLY A 357 -20.94 -1.29 -8.24
C GLY A 357 -20.32 -0.61 -7.01
N ASP A 358 -18.99 -0.52 -6.95
CA ASP A 358 -18.26 0.25 -5.95
C ASP A 358 -17.61 1.44 -6.67
N VAL A 359 -17.92 2.68 -6.27
CA VAL A 359 -17.26 3.90 -6.81
C VAL A 359 -16.55 4.70 -5.72
N GLY A 360 -16.33 4.07 -4.57
CA GLY A 360 -15.70 4.68 -3.40
C GLY A 360 -14.24 5.04 -3.68
N PHE A 361 -13.54 4.25 -4.49
CA PHE A 361 -12.17 4.55 -4.91
C PHE A 361 -12.09 5.82 -5.77
N GLU A 362 -12.91 5.91 -6.82
CA GLU A 362 -12.91 7.03 -7.78
C GLU A 362 -13.30 8.33 -7.09
N PHE A 363 -14.40 8.31 -6.33
CA PHE A 363 -14.86 9.49 -5.62
C PHE A 363 -13.94 9.84 -4.43
N GLY A 364 -13.33 8.82 -3.82
CA GLY A 364 -12.28 8.95 -2.82
C GLY A 364 -11.01 9.63 -3.34
N LEU A 365 -10.78 9.66 -4.65
CA LEU A 365 -9.70 10.44 -5.26
C LEU A 365 -10.20 11.82 -5.73
N LEU A 366 -11.31 11.86 -6.46
CA LEU A 366 -11.77 13.08 -7.14
C LEU A 366 -12.26 14.15 -6.15
N VAL A 367 -13.14 13.78 -5.21
CA VAL A 367 -13.78 14.73 -4.29
C VAL A 367 -12.76 15.41 -3.37
N PRO A 368 -11.88 14.71 -2.63
CA PRO A 368 -10.91 15.37 -1.75
C PRO A 368 -9.90 16.21 -2.53
N GLY A 369 -9.47 15.78 -3.72
CA GLY A 369 -8.59 16.56 -4.58
C GLY A 369 -9.21 17.90 -5.00
N LEU A 370 -10.45 17.87 -5.49
CA LEU A 370 -11.20 19.07 -5.88
C LEU A 370 -11.48 19.97 -4.68
N LEU A 371 -11.97 19.40 -3.59
CA LEU A 371 -12.30 20.14 -2.37
C LEU A 371 -11.06 20.83 -1.79
N TYR A 372 -9.93 20.13 -1.76
CA TYR A 372 -8.65 20.71 -1.36
C TYR A 372 -8.26 21.88 -2.27
N TYR A 373 -8.32 21.70 -3.60
CA TYR A 373 -8.00 22.77 -4.55
C TYR A 373 -8.83 24.04 -4.29
N PHE A 374 -10.15 23.90 -4.15
CA PHE A 374 -11.04 25.04 -3.96
C PHE A 374 -10.85 25.74 -2.60
N LEU A 375 -10.61 24.97 -1.53
CA LEU A 375 -10.38 25.51 -0.19
C LEU A 375 -8.98 26.12 -0.02
N ALA A 376 -7.97 25.56 -0.69
CA ALA A 376 -6.57 25.97 -0.53
C ALA A 376 -6.14 27.08 -1.50
N LYS A 377 -6.71 27.17 -2.72
CA LYS A 377 -6.25 28.11 -3.77
C LYS A 377 -6.23 29.58 -3.35
N ASN A 378 -7.10 29.96 -2.42
CA ASN A 378 -7.25 31.34 -1.95
C ASN A 378 -6.42 31.68 -0.71
N GLN A 379 -5.70 30.71 -0.14
CA GLN A 379 -4.90 30.87 1.06
C GLN A 379 -3.58 31.62 0.76
N TYR A 380 -3.10 32.37 1.75
CA TYR A 380 -1.91 33.22 1.62
C TYR A 380 -0.66 32.44 1.13
N SER A 381 -0.46 31.24 1.64
CA SER A 381 0.67 30.35 1.29
C SER A 381 0.75 29.99 -0.20
N PHE A 382 -0.38 30.05 -0.93
CA PHE A 382 -0.42 29.82 -2.38
C PHE A 382 -0.45 31.13 -3.19
N LYS A 383 -1.00 32.21 -2.63
CA LYS A 383 -1.03 33.55 -3.26
C LYS A 383 0.33 34.26 -3.26
N ALA A 384 1.15 34.08 -2.23
CA ALA A 384 2.45 34.73 -2.10
C ALA A 384 3.42 34.29 -3.22
N GLY A 385 3.39 33.00 -3.61
CA GLY A 385 4.20 32.48 -4.73
C GLY A 385 3.85 33.11 -6.08
N CYS A 386 2.55 33.35 -6.35
CA CYS A 386 2.11 34.03 -7.57
C CYS A 386 2.48 35.53 -7.60
N ARG A 387 2.45 36.22 -6.45
CA ARG A 387 2.79 37.66 -6.38
C ARG A 387 4.29 37.91 -6.58
N VAL A 388 5.15 37.04 -6.05
CA VAL A 388 6.60 37.14 -6.29
C VAL A 388 6.92 36.85 -7.76
N GLU A 389 6.27 35.87 -8.40
CA GLU A 389 6.43 35.63 -9.84
C GLU A 389 5.98 36.82 -10.70
N ALA A 390 4.83 37.43 -10.39
CA ALA A 390 4.35 38.63 -11.09
C ALA A 390 5.29 39.84 -10.89
N ALA A 391 5.86 40.00 -9.68
CA ALA A 391 6.80 41.08 -9.38
C ALA A 391 8.18 40.87 -10.03
N VAL A 392 8.64 39.64 -10.19
CA VAL A 392 9.90 39.31 -10.89
C VAL A 392 9.72 39.43 -12.41
N ALA A 393 8.59 38.98 -12.95
CA ALA A 393 8.25 39.14 -14.38
C ALA A 393 7.99 40.60 -14.78
N GLY A 394 7.48 41.43 -13.86
CA GLY A 394 7.29 42.86 -14.07
C GLY A 394 8.57 43.72 -13.95
N ARG A 395 9.71 43.12 -13.56
CA ARG A 395 11.03 43.79 -13.50
C ARG A 395 11.96 43.44 -14.66
N SER A 396 11.49 42.63 -15.62
CA SER A 396 12.27 42.21 -16.80
C SER A 396 11.78 42.88 -18.09
N ILE A 397 11.46 44.18 -18.05
CA ILE A 397 11.18 45.01 -19.23
C ILE A 397 12.16 46.18 -19.25
#